data_AF-J2P9W7-F1
#
_entry.id   AF-J2P9W7-F1
#
_cell.length_a   1.000
_cell.length_b   1.000
_cell.length_c   1.000
_cell.angle_alpha   90.00
_cell.angle_beta   90.00
_cell.angle_gamma   90.00
#
_symmetry.space_group_name_H-M   'P 1'
#
loop_
_entity.id
_entity.type
_entity.pdbx_description
1 polymer ?
#
loop_
_entity_poly.entity_id
_entity_poly.type
_entity_poly.pdbx_seq_one_letter_code
_entity_poly.pdbx_strand_id
1 'polypeptide(L)'
;MDHPVGCIHRYSKAGAKPITIKFGAAGSSMQEATRTKAVRLIRAGWNIKAICDRTGESEWRITEVMRDVIAAGGRLSDQCPGCGKERNHRAPCPFPANCACGRRRNHRGACRAAKVATLPELPDEKKAYLWQRYRDGMSIRRMSEGSGVPFSTVQRAVKFWTDRRRSEPPPCLCGRPFRHPGGCVKNTPAALGHRWIGKIEQMVTEGCPPAMIARSLDLSPATVLKHSLPLRTKLFEQGVSCACGRLIGHNYWCSAKWDLYGMPRGFQPLPKADRAAVVAGLLAGAVVADLAKDTSVHDRHIWAIRREMSPDDQRRRSVAIRKRMRATGKVLDGSAILKLIEAALPKGLERALRDDVAGELQLAIMEGRIEVEQIRSVMRSFVSKGLADWQSQYGPRSLDQKLYDDSSRTLGDMIEDTTTAYHLEELSIGETDA
;
A
#
# COMPACT_ATOMS: atom_id res chain seq x y z
N MET A 1 27.23 -14.65 -2.05
CA MET A 1 27.40 -15.79 -2.97
C MET A 1 26.03 -16.19 -3.45
N ASP A 2 25.61 -15.59 -4.56
CA ASP A 2 24.43 -16.03 -5.30
C ASP A 2 24.87 -17.28 -6.06
N HIS A 3 24.38 -18.46 -5.65
CA HIS A 3 24.60 -19.66 -6.44
C HIS A 3 23.86 -19.48 -7.77
N PRO A 4 24.53 -19.66 -8.92
CA PRO A 4 23.88 -19.58 -10.22
C PRO A 4 22.74 -20.60 -10.29
N VAL A 5 21.58 -20.13 -10.74
CA VAL A 5 20.30 -20.86 -10.82
C VAL A 5 20.34 -22.01 -11.86
N GLY A 6 21.52 -22.34 -12.40
CA GLY A 6 21.71 -23.29 -13.50
C GLY A 6 21.98 -24.75 -13.11
N CYS A 7 22.04 -25.13 -11.84
CA CYS A 7 22.30 -26.53 -11.48
C CYS A 7 20.99 -27.36 -11.49
N ILE A 8 20.59 -27.83 -12.66
CA ILE A 8 19.46 -28.76 -12.89
C ILE A 8 19.78 -30.18 -12.35
N HIS A 9 21.04 -30.48 -12.03
CA HIS A 9 21.53 -31.85 -11.93
C HIS A 9 21.49 -32.55 -10.56
N ARG A 10 21.12 -31.89 -9.45
CA ARG A 10 21.38 -32.44 -8.10
C ARG A 10 20.26 -33.23 -7.42
N TYR A 11 19.11 -33.48 -8.05
CA TYR A 11 18.00 -34.20 -7.39
C TYR A 11 17.47 -35.44 -8.09
N SER A 12 18.05 -35.88 -9.21
CA SER A 12 17.85 -37.25 -9.66
C SER A 12 18.76 -38.17 -8.84
N LYS A 13 18.31 -38.61 -7.65
CA LYS A 13 18.79 -39.91 -7.16
C LYS A 13 18.51 -40.90 -8.28
N ALA A 14 19.55 -41.51 -8.83
CA ALA A 14 19.43 -42.49 -9.91
C ALA A 14 18.40 -43.55 -9.49
N GLY A 15 17.27 -43.62 -10.22
CA GLY A 15 16.19 -44.58 -9.98
C GLY A 15 14.81 -44.00 -9.64
N ALA A 16 14.67 -42.72 -9.31
CA ALA A 16 13.34 -42.14 -9.10
C ALA A 16 12.64 -41.83 -10.44
N LYS A 17 11.59 -42.59 -10.79
CA LYS A 17 10.74 -42.26 -11.95
C LYS A 17 10.23 -40.82 -11.83
N PRO A 18 10.31 -39.98 -12.89
CA PRO A 18 9.78 -38.63 -12.85
C PRO A 18 8.27 -38.69 -12.56
N ILE A 19 7.85 -38.13 -11.42
CA ILE A 19 6.45 -37.98 -11.08
C ILE A 19 5.83 -37.01 -12.10
N THR A 20 4.94 -37.53 -12.95
CA THR A 20 4.18 -36.72 -13.90
C THR A 20 3.03 -36.05 -13.14
N ILE A 21 3.07 -34.73 -13.03
CA ILE A 21 2.04 -33.95 -12.34
C ILE A 21 1.03 -33.48 -13.39
N LYS A 22 -0.24 -33.90 -13.26
CA LYS A 22 -1.35 -33.34 -14.04
C LYS A 22 -1.77 -32.03 -13.38
N PHE A 23 -1.49 -30.91 -14.05
CA PHE A 23 -1.84 -29.59 -13.52
C PHE A 23 -3.27 -29.21 -13.89
N GLY A 24 -4.03 -28.66 -12.93
CA GLY A 24 -5.32 -28.04 -13.20
C GLY A 24 -5.20 -26.79 -14.09
N ALA A 25 -6.32 -26.12 -14.36
CA ALA A 25 -6.35 -24.93 -15.22
C ALA A 25 -5.36 -23.84 -14.77
N ALA A 26 -5.24 -23.63 -13.46
CA ALA A 26 -4.32 -22.65 -12.88
C ALA A 26 -2.85 -22.97 -13.23
N GLY A 27 -2.39 -24.19 -12.92
CA GLY A 27 -1.01 -24.60 -13.22
C GLY A 27 -0.75 -24.73 -14.72
N SER A 28 -1.73 -25.22 -15.49
CA SER A 28 -1.61 -25.33 -16.95
C SER A 28 -1.46 -23.97 -17.64
N SER A 29 -2.08 -22.91 -17.11
CA SER A 29 -1.95 -21.53 -17.61
C SER A 29 -0.61 -20.85 -17.27
N MET A 30 0.22 -21.45 -16.41
CA MET A 30 1.54 -20.89 -16.07
C MET A 30 2.57 -21.22 -17.15
N GLN A 31 3.49 -20.27 -17.40
CA GLN A 31 4.67 -20.54 -18.21
C GLN A 31 5.45 -21.73 -17.63
N GLU A 32 5.90 -22.64 -18.49
CA GLU A 32 6.52 -23.90 -18.07
C GLU A 32 7.73 -23.70 -17.14
N ALA A 33 8.57 -22.71 -17.41
CA ALA A 33 9.71 -22.35 -16.56
C ALA A 33 9.26 -21.91 -15.15
N THR A 34 8.23 -21.08 -15.07
CA THR A 34 7.67 -20.60 -13.80
C THR A 34 6.99 -21.73 -13.02
N ARG A 35 6.24 -22.60 -13.72
CA ARG A 35 5.62 -23.80 -13.15
C ARG A 35 6.66 -24.76 -12.58
N THR A 36 7.71 -25.05 -13.33
CA THR A 36 8.83 -25.91 -12.89
C THR A 36 9.52 -25.31 -11.67
N LYS A 37 9.75 -23.99 -11.66
CA LYS A 37 10.29 -23.28 -10.50
C LYS A 37 9.38 -23.36 -9.28
N ALA A 38 8.07 -23.18 -9.45
CA ALA A 38 7.07 -23.29 -8.38
C ALA A 38 7.07 -24.70 -7.78
N VAL A 39 6.97 -25.75 -8.61
CA VAL A 39 7.02 -27.16 -8.18
C VAL A 39 8.29 -27.45 -7.39
N ARG A 40 9.45 -26.97 -7.86
CA ARG A 40 10.73 -27.13 -7.16
C ARG A 40 10.70 -26.48 -5.77
N LEU A 41 10.18 -25.26 -5.66
CA LEU A 41 10.08 -24.55 -4.38
C LEU A 41 9.05 -25.19 -3.45
N ILE A 42 7.93 -25.68 -3.98
CA ILE A 42 6.90 -26.41 -3.23
C ILE A 42 7.48 -27.69 -2.63
N ARG A 43 8.15 -28.53 -3.43
CA ARG A 43 8.80 -29.77 -2.98
C ARG A 43 9.89 -29.50 -1.93
N ALA A 44 10.64 -28.42 -2.11
CA ALA A 44 11.62 -27.99 -1.12
C ALA A 44 10.98 -27.49 0.19
N GLY A 45 9.66 -27.31 0.29
CA GLY A 45 8.97 -26.93 1.52
C GLY A 45 8.90 -25.41 1.76
N TRP A 46 9.06 -24.59 0.73
CA TRP A 46 8.88 -23.14 0.86
C TRP A 46 7.40 -22.79 1.13
N ASN A 47 7.16 -21.74 1.92
CA ASN A 47 5.80 -21.23 2.13
C ASN A 47 5.27 -20.52 0.88
N ILE A 48 3.94 -20.47 0.74
CA ILE A 48 3.24 -19.95 -0.45
C ILE A 48 3.69 -18.52 -0.77
N LYS A 49 3.78 -17.65 0.24
CA LYS A 49 4.20 -16.26 0.07
C LYS A 49 5.59 -16.13 -0.55
N ALA A 50 6.57 -16.88 -0.04
CA ALA A 50 7.93 -16.86 -0.57
C ALA A 50 8.01 -17.43 -2.00
N ILE A 51 7.14 -18.38 -2.33
CA ILE A 51 7.02 -18.89 -3.70
C ILE A 51 6.45 -17.80 -4.61
N CYS A 52 5.39 -17.09 -4.19
CA CYS A 52 4.82 -15.97 -4.93
C CYS A 52 5.87 -14.89 -5.20
N ASP A 53 6.60 -14.44 -4.17
CA ASP A 53 7.65 -13.42 -4.29
C ASP A 53 8.75 -13.84 -5.28
N ARG A 54 9.08 -15.14 -5.35
CA ARG A 54 10.14 -15.67 -6.23
C ARG A 54 9.68 -16.00 -7.64
N THR A 55 8.39 -16.24 -7.85
CA THR A 55 7.82 -16.63 -9.14
C THR A 55 7.10 -15.47 -9.84
N GLY A 56 6.67 -14.45 -9.09
CA GLY A 56 5.82 -13.37 -9.60
C GLY A 56 4.35 -13.78 -9.79
N GLU A 57 3.96 -14.95 -9.30
CA GLU A 57 2.61 -15.50 -9.46
C GLU A 57 1.70 -15.15 -8.29
N SER A 58 0.38 -15.30 -8.49
CA SER A 58 -0.61 -15.06 -7.44
C SER A 58 -0.65 -16.20 -6.42
N GLU A 59 -1.05 -15.85 -5.20
CA GLU A 59 -1.22 -16.81 -4.09
C GLU A 59 -2.17 -17.95 -4.44
N TRP A 60 -3.28 -17.64 -5.12
CA TRP A 60 -4.23 -18.63 -5.60
C TRP A 60 -3.58 -19.64 -6.57
N ARG A 61 -2.85 -19.17 -7.59
CA ARG A 61 -2.19 -20.07 -8.55
C ARG A 61 -1.17 -20.99 -7.88
N ILE A 62 -0.33 -20.44 -7.00
CA ILE A 62 0.65 -21.23 -6.26
C ILE A 62 -0.04 -22.26 -5.35
N THR A 63 -1.18 -21.90 -4.75
CA THR A 63 -1.98 -22.83 -3.94
C THR A 63 -2.52 -23.98 -4.77
N GLU A 64 -3.08 -23.73 -5.95
CA GLU A 64 -3.56 -24.79 -6.86
C GLU A 64 -2.41 -25.68 -7.33
N VAL A 65 -1.27 -25.10 -7.75
CA VAL A 65 -0.09 -25.89 -8.13
C VAL A 65 0.41 -26.74 -6.97
N MET A 66 0.35 -26.23 -5.74
CA MET A 66 0.70 -27.01 -4.55
C MET A 66 -0.26 -28.17 -4.31
N ARG A 67 -1.57 -27.98 -4.53
CA ARG A 67 -2.55 -29.09 -4.47
C ARG A 67 -2.27 -30.13 -5.54
N ASP A 68 -1.98 -29.72 -6.78
CA ASP A 68 -1.64 -30.63 -7.87
C ASP A 68 -0.39 -31.47 -7.55
N VAL A 69 0.63 -30.84 -6.96
CA VAL A 69 1.86 -31.54 -6.51
C VAL A 69 1.56 -32.58 -5.42
N ILE A 70 0.68 -32.26 -4.46
CA ILE A 70 0.26 -33.19 -3.40
C ILE A 70 -0.54 -34.35 -3.99
N ALA A 71 -1.52 -34.04 -4.87
CA ALA A 71 -2.39 -35.02 -5.51
C ALA A 71 -1.60 -36.02 -6.36
N ALA A 72 -0.49 -35.58 -6.99
CA ALA A 72 0.43 -36.45 -7.71
C ALA A 72 1.34 -37.31 -6.81
N GLY A 73 1.11 -37.35 -5.49
CA GLY A 73 1.92 -38.10 -4.53
C GLY A 73 3.27 -37.44 -4.23
N GLY A 74 3.44 -36.15 -4.55
CA GLY A 74 4.65 -35.42 -4.21
C GLY A 74 4.76 -35.24 -2.69
N ARG A 75 5.70 -35.95 -2.05
CA ARG A 75 6.05 -35.68 -0.65
C ARG A 75 6.58 -34.26 -0.54
N LEU A 76 5.98 -33.49 0.36
CA LEU A 76 6.45 -32.16 0.72
C LEU A 76 7.37 -32.31 1.92
N SER A 77 8.49 -31.59 1.95
CA SER A 77 9.37 -31.60 3.12
C SER A 77 8.58 -31.17 4.36
N ASP A 78 8.61 -31.99 5.41
CA ASP A 78 7.98 -31.68 6.71
C ASP A 78 8.71 -30.53 7.43
N GLN A 79 9.87 -30.10 6.90
CA GLN A 79 10.71 -29.05 7.46
C GLN A 79 10.88 -27.85 6.49
N CYS A 80 10.92 -26.61 7.03
CA CYS A 80 11.29 -25.41 6.26
C CYS A 80 12.73 -25.60 5.75
N PRO A 81 13.00 -25.51 4.44
CA PRO A 81 14.35 -25.66 3.89
C PRO A 81 15.29 -24.53 4.36
N GLY A 82 14.72 -23.43 4.85
CA GLY A 82 15.49 -22.34 5.44
C GLY A 82 15.98 -22.67 6.84
N CYS A 83 15.10 -23.15 7.73
CA CYS A 83 15.40 -23.21 9.17
C CYS A 83 15.32 -24.59 9.82
N GLY A 84 14.91 -25.64 9.09
CA GLY A 84 14.75 -26.99 9.61
C GLY A 84 13.54 -27.22 10.54
N LYS A 85 12.79 -26.17 10.92
CA LYS A 85 11.57 -26.31 11.75
C LYS A 85 10.42 -26.89 10.94
N GLU A 86 9.40 -27.43 11.64
CA GLU A 86 8.17 -27.92 11.03
C GLU A 86 7.56 -26.94 10.01
N ARG A 87 7.05 -27.51 8.93
CA ARG A 87 6.41 -26.76 7.86
C ARG A 87 5.24 -25.94 8.39
N ASN A 88 5.01 -24.78 7.79
CA ASN A 88 3.99 -23.79 8.22
C ASN A 88 4.22 -23.22 9.62
N HIS A 89 5.43 -23.28 10.17
CA HIS A 89 5.73 -22.57 11.41
C HIS A 89 5.33 -21.09 11.25
N ARG A 90 4.47 -20.60 12.15
CA ARG A 90 3.93 -19.21 12.09
C ARG A 90 5.02 -18.16 12.32
N ALA A 91 6.15 -18.55 12.92
CA ALA A 91 7.28 -17.68 13.09
C ALA A 91 7.92 -17.35 11.72
N PRO A 92 8.37 -16.13 11.45
CA PRO A 92 9.22 -15.84 10.28
C PRO A 92 10.43 -16.81 10.20
N CYS A 93 10.57 -17.56 9.08
CA CYS A 93 11.63 -18.58 8.92
C CYS A 93 12.98 -17.88 9.14
N PRO A 94 13.76 -18.25 10.18
CA PRO A 94 14.91 -17.48 10.66
C PRO A 94 16.11 -17.46 9.71
N PHE A 95 16.00 -18.02 8.50
CA PHE A 95 17.08 -18.05 7.52
C PHE A 95 16.78 -17.29 6.21
N PRO A 96 17.83 -16.71 5.56
CA PRO A 96 19.23 -16.93 5.92
C PRO A 96 19.66 -16.05 7.10
N ALA A 97 20.11 -16.69 8.18
CA ALA A 97 20.83 -16.02 9.23
C ALA A 97 22.15 -15.47 8.67
N ASN A 98 22.87 -14.80 9.57
CA ASN A 98 24.27 -14.43 9.48
C ASN A 98 24.49 -12.96 9.11
N CYS A 99 24.15 -12.06 10.04
CA CYS A 99 25.26 -11.26 10.55
C CYS A 99 26.02 -12.09 11.59
N ALA A 100 27.34 -11.89 11.71
CA ALA A 100 28.17 -12.57 12.69
C ALA A 100 27.65 -12.47 14.14
N CYS A 101 26.81 -11.47 14.44
CA CYS A 101 26.19 -11.30 15.77
C CYS A 101 24.89 -12.10 16.00
N GLY A 102 24.53 -13.07 15.13
CA GLY A 102 23.34 -13.92 15.31
C GLY A 102 21.98 -13.24 15.06
N ARG A 103 21.94 -11.93 14.77
CA ARG A 103 20.70 -11.21 14.40
C ARG A 103 20.39 -11.34 12.90
N ARG A 104 19.13 -11.07 12.53
CA ARG A 104 18.67 -11.08 11.12
C ARG A 104 19.52 -10.19 10.21
N ARG A 105 19.68 -10.58 8.93
CA ARG A 105 20.26 -9.70 7.91
C ARG A 105 19.57 -8.33 7.92
N ASN A 106 20.36 -7.26 7.81
CA ASN A 106 19.93 -5.85 7.85
C ASN A 106 19.40 -5.34 9.21
N HIS A 107 19.66 -6.04 10.32
CA HIS A 107 19.30 -5.50 11.64
C HIS A 107 20.00 -4.15 11.91
N ARG A 108 19.31 -3.25 12.62
CA ARG A 108 19.83 -1.94 13.04
C ARG A 108 20.71 -2.08 14.30
N GLY A 109 21.88 -2.73 14.21
CA GLY A 109 22.80 -2.86 15.35
C GLY A 109 24.27 -2.72 14.94
N ALA A 110 25.18 -2.92 15.89
CA ALA A 110 26.64 -2.72 15.74
C ALA A 110 27.23 -3.38 14.47
N CYS A 111 26.77 -4.57 14.13
CA CYS A 111 27.08 -5.29 12.90
C CYS A 111 26.84 -4.47 11.60
N ARG A 112 25.73 -3.73 11.52
CA ARG A 112 25.42 -2.83 10.40
C ARG A 112 26.28 -1.59 10.45
N ALA A 113 26.56 -1.06 11.65
CA ALA A 113 27.48 0.05 11.82
C ALA A 113 28.87 -0.32 11.30
N ALA A 114 29.41 -1.50 11.64
CA ALA A 114 30.71 -1.98 11.15
C ALA A 114 30.75 -2.16 9.62
N LYS A 115 29.71 -2.73 9.01
CA LYS A 115 29.59 -2.85 7.54
C LYS A 115 29.39 -1.52 6.81
N VAL A 116 28.84 -0.51 7.47
CA VAL A 116 28.64 0.84 6.93
C VAL A 116 29.86 1.72 7.22
N ALA A 117 30.63 1.43 8.28
CA ALA A 117 31.77 2.22 8.75
C ALA A 117 33.03 2.08 7.88
N THR A 118 33.08 1.09 7.00
CA THR A 118 34.14 0.96 6.01
C THR A 118 33.60 1.34 4.65
N LEU A 119 34.16 2.42 4.09
CA LEU A 119 33.94 2.77 2.69
C LEU A 119 34.43 1.58 1.84
N PRO A 120 33.68 1.09 0.85
CA PRO A 120 34.22 0.13 -0.09
C PRO A 120 35.52 0.67 -0.68
N GLU A 121 36.55 -0.18 -0.77
CA GLU A 121 37.81 0.18 -1.41
C GLU A 121 37.53 0.65 -2.84
N LEU A 122 37.71 1.94 -3.06
CA LEU A 122 37.53 2.61 -4.32
C LEU A 122 38.84 3.36 -4.62
N PRO A 123 39.30 3.39 -5.87
CA PRO A 123 40.38 4.30 -6.26
C PRO A 123 40.02 5.74 -5.90
N ASP A 124 41.01 6.53 -5.48
CA ASP A 124 40.75 7.90 -4.99
C ASP A 124 40.14 8.80 -6.06
N GLU A 125 40.48 8.59 -7.33
CA GLU A 125 39.83 9.24 -8.47
C GLU A 125 38.32 8.98 -8.52
N LYS A 126 37.90 7.73 -8.29
CA LYS A 126 36.48 7.36 -8.26
C LYS A 126 35.80 7.94 -7.02
N LYS A 127 36.48 8.02 -5.88
CA LYS A 127 35.95 8.69 -4.68
C LYS A 127 35.73 10.18 -4.95
N ALA A 128 36.71 10.87 -5.52
CA ALA A 128 36.63 12.29 -5.88
C ALA A 128 35.50 12.54 -6.88
N TYR A 129 35.42 11.74 -7.96
CA TYR A 129 34.33 11.82 -8.93
C TYR A 129 32.96 11.65 -8.29
N LEU A 130 32.75 10.56 -7.54
CA LEU A 130 31.47 10.28 -6.90
C LEU A 130 31.11 11.36 -5.88
N TRP A 131 32.07 11.91 -5.15
CA TRP A 131 31.81 12.98 -4.21
C TRP A 131 31.42 14.29 -4.88
N GLN A 132 32.13 14.67 -5.94
CA GLN A 132 31.80 15.85 -6.73
C GLN A 132 30.39 15.72 -7.32
N ARG A 133 30.08 14.62 -8.01
CA ARG A 133 28.76 14.39 -8.59
C ARG A 133 27.64 14.34 -7.54
N TYR A 134 27.94 13.83 -6.36
CA TYR A 134 26.99 13.84 -5.25
C TYR A 134 26.69 15.26 -4.75
N ARG A 135 27.72 16.13 -4.64
CA ARG A 135 27.55 17.55 -4.30
C ARG A 135 26.77 18.29 -5.38
N ASP A 136 27.02 17.97 -6.65
CA ASP A 136 26.26 18.49 -7.78
C ASP A 136 24.79 18.02 -7.73
N GLY A 137 24.43 17.07 -6.86
CA GLY A 137 23.08 16.53 -6.67
C GLY A 137 22.67 15.51 -7.74
N MET A 138 23.63 14.91 -8.43
CA MET A 138 23.41 13.85 -9.40
C MET A 138 22.78 12.61 -8.72
N SER A 139 21.92 11.88 -9.43
CA SER A 139 21.34 10.66 -8.90
C SER A 139 22.39 9.55 -8.75
N ILE A 140 22.26 8.70 -7.72
CA ILE A 140 23.14 7.54 -7.47
C ILE A 140 23.24 6.64 -8.71
N ARG A 141 22.16 6.54 -9.50
CA ARG A 141 22.13 5.76 -10.73
C ARG A 141 23.06 6.33 -11.80
N ARG A 142 22.94 7.63 -12.11
CA ARG A 142 23.83 8.31 -13.06
C ARG A 142 25.28 8.35 -12.57
N MET A 143 25.48 8.47 -11.27
CA MET A 143 26.82 8.36 -10.67
C MET A 143 27.43 6.98 -10.94
N SER A 144 26.65 5.90 -10.78
CA SER A 144 27.06 4.54 -11.09
C SER A 144 27.42 4.36 -12.56
N GLU A 145 26.55 4.81 -13.46
CA GLU A 145 26.78 4.76 -14.91
C GLU A 145 28.04 5.53 -15.31
N GLY A 146 28.18 6.79 -14.88
CA GLY A 146 29.33 7.63 -15.26
C GLY A 146 30.65 7.28 -14.58
N SER A 147 30.63 6.59 -13.44
CA SER A 147 31.86 6.14 -12.76
C SER A 147 32.29 4.73 -13.16
N GLY A 148 31.40 3.93 -13.76
CA GLY A 148 31.59 2.48 -13.94
C GLY A 148 31.53 1.68 -12.62
N VAL A 149 31.22 2.32 -11.50
CA VAL A 149 31.14 1.67 -10.18
C VAL A 149 29.74 1.05 -10.02
N PRO A 150 29.59 -0.19 -9.52
CA PRO A 150 28.29 -0.80 -9.30
C PRO A 150 27.36 0.04 -8.42
N PHE A 151 26.07 0.10 -8.77
CA PHE A 151 25.06 0.91 -8.08
C PHE A 151 25.06 0.71 -6.56
N SER A 152 25.15 -0.55 -6.11
CA SER A 152 25.21 -0.91 -4.68
C SER A 152 26.45 -0.36 -3.97
N THR A 153 27.57 -0.24 -4.67
CA THR A 153 28.81 0.34 -4.15
C THR A 153 28.71 1.87 -4.07
N VAL A 154 28.16 2.52 -5.11
CA VAL A 154 27.89 3.96 -5.07
C VAL A 154 26.90 4.32 -3.95
N GLN A 155 25.84 3.53 -3.78
CA GLN A 155 24.86 3.73 -2.72
C GLN A 155 25.48 3.63 -1.32
N ARG A 156 26.40 2.67 -1.11
CA ARG A 156 27.17 2.54 0.14
C ARG A 156 28.12 3.72 0.36
N ALA A 157 28.86 4.13 -0.67
CA ALA A 157 29.78 5.27 -0.60
C ALA A 157 29.05 6.57 -0.23
N VAL A 158 27.93 6.84 -0.89
CA VAL A 158 27.08 8.00 -0.61
C VAL A 158 26.51 7.95 0.82
N LYS A 159 26.06 6.77 1.28
CA LYS A 159 25.58 6.60 2.65
C LYS A 159 26.70 6.85 3.67
N PHE A 160 27.87 6.27 3.45
CA PHE A 160 29.04 6.46 4.30
C PHE A 160 29.41 7.94 4.45
N TRP A 161 29.46 8.69 3.35
CA TRP A 161 29.75 10.13 3.42
C TRP A 161 28.65 10.94 4.09
N THR A 162 27.39 10.56 3.89
CA THR A 162 26.25 11.24 4.54
C THR A 162 26.27 11.01 6.05
N ASP A 163 26.53 9.77 6.48
CA ASP A 163 26.56 9.40 7.90
C ASP A 163 27.76 10.01 8.65
N ARG A 164 28.87 10.33 7.96
CA ARG A 164 30.09 10.94 8.56
C ARG A 164 30.17 12.46 8.44
N ARG A 165 29.21 13.11 7.78
CA ARG A 165 29.20 14.58 7.68
C ARG A 165 28.86 15.20 9.03
N ARG A 166 29.69 16.17 9.45
CA ARG A 166 29.42 16.99 10.65
C ARG A 166 28.49 18.16 10.38
N SER A 167 28.37 18.58 9.12
CA SER A 167 27.50 19.67 8.67
C SER A 167 26.50 19.21 7.64
N GLU A 168 25.31 19.80 7.68
CA GLU A 168 24.30 19.57 6.65
C GLU A 168 24.85 20.02 5.29
N PRO A 169 24.60 19.26 4.21
CA PRO A 169 24.91 19.72 2.87
C PRO A 169 24.25 21.07 2.60
N PRO A 170 24.88 21.95 1.80
CA PRO A 170 24.23 23.17 1.37
C PRO A 170 22.90 22.83 0.69
N PRO A 171 21.90 23.73 0.79
CA PRO A 171 20.64 23.56 0.09
C PRO A 171 20.91 23.28 -1.40
N CYS A 172 20.04 22.50 -2.04
CA CYS A 172 20.21 22.26 -3.48
C CYS A 172 20.27 23.62 -4.20
N LEU A 173 20.98 23.69 -5.32
CA LEU A 173 21.07 24.91 -6.14
C LEU A 173 19.70 25.50 -6.53
N CYS A 174 18.60 24.76 -6.40
CA CYS A 174 17.23 25.24 -6.58
C CYS A 174 16.65 25.99 -5.36
N GLY A 175 17.43 26.22 -4.30
CA GLY A 175 17.00 26.89 -3.07
C GLY A 175 16.26 25.99 -2.06
N ARG A 176 15.94 24.75 -2.41
CA ARG A 176 15.27 23.79 -1.51
C ARG A 176 16.28 22.98 -0.69
N PRO A 177 15.87 22.36 0.43
CA PRO A 177 16.73 21.48 1.21
C PRO A 177 17.40 20.39 0.36
N PHE A 178 18.63 20.03 0.71
CA PHE A 178 19.35 18.96 0.02
C PHE A 178 18.53 17.66 0.05
N ARG A 179 18.36 17.01 -1.11
CA ARG A 179 17.49 15.82 -1.30
C ARG A 179 16.00 16.07 -0.99
N HIS A 180 15.47 17.24 -1.33
CA HIS A 180 14.03 17.47 -1.26
C HIS A 180 13.22 16.41 -2.05
N PRO A 181 11.99 16.06 -1.61
CA PRO A 181 11.12 15.13 -2.32
C PRO A 181 10.93 15.55 -3.79
N GLY A 182 10.94 14.58 -4.70
CA GLY A 182 10.76 14.79 -6.14
C GLY A 182 12.05 14.94 -6.98
N GLY A 183 13.23 14.98 -6.35
CA GLY A 183 14.51 15.20 -7.04
C GLY A 183 14.76 16.67 -7.38
N CYS A 184 16.03 17.08 -7.50
CA CYS A 184 16.35 18.49 -7.68
C CYS A 184 15.96 19.02 -9.07
N VAL A 185 15.18 20.11 -9.07
CA VAL A 185 14.68 20.80 -10.28
C VAL A 185 15.81 21.22 -11.23
N LYS A 186 17.00 21.52 -10.70
CA LYS A 186 18.20 21.88 -11.48
C LYS A 186 18.98 20.68 -12.05
N ASN A 187 18.82 19.47 -11.50
CA ASN A 187 19.45 18.23 -12.02
C ASN A 187 18.52 17.41 -12.90
N THR A 188 17.26 17.83 -12.98
CA THR A 188 16.46 17.64 -14.17
C THR A 188 17.05 18.60 -15.21
N PRO A 189 17.39 18.19 -16.44
CA PRO A 189 17.98 19.10 -17.44
C PRO A 189 17.27 20.45 -17.41
N ALA A 190 18.05 21.53 -17.22
CA ALA A 190 17.60 22.82 -16.70
C ALA A 190 16.42 23.45 -17.47
N ALA A 191 16.23 23.07 -18.73
CA ALA A 191 14.96 23.15 -19.41
C ALA A 191 14.87 21.95 -20.36
N LEU A 192 13.74 21.23 -20.34
CA LEU A 192 13.38 20.54 -21.57
C LEU A 192 13.13 21.61 -22.62
N GLY A 193 13.78 21.47 -23.78
CA GLY A 193 13.46 22.34 -24.91
C GLY A 193 11.97 22.27 -25.24
N HIS A 194 11.42 23.36 -25.77
CA HIS A 194 9.99 23.48 -26.10
C HIS A 194 9.43 22.28 -26.88
N ARG A 195 10.25 21.68 -27.76
CA ARG A 195 9.90 20.45 -28.50
C ARG A 195 9.49 19.29 -27.58
N TRP A 196 10.20 19.07 -26.50
CA TRP A 196 9.89 17.97 -25.57
C TRP A 196 8.73 18.31 -24.65
N ILE A 197 8.60 19.57 -24.25
CA ILE A 197 7.43 20.04 -23.49
C ILE A 197 6.16 19.82 -24.33
N GLY A 198 6.17 20.24 -25.60
CA GLY A 198 5.06 20.01 -26.53
C GLY A 198 4.71 18.54 -26.72
N LYS A 199 5.70 17.63 -26.77
CA LYS A 199 5.46 16.17 -26.79
C LYS A 199 4.82 15.67 -25.49
N ILE A 200 5.28 16.14 -24.33
CA ILE A 200 4.68 15.79 -23.04
C ILE A 200 3.22 16.25 -23.00
N GLU A 201 2.95 17.48 -23.43
CA GLU A 201 1.61 18.07 -23.48
C GLU A 201 0.69 17.31 -24.44
N GLN A 202 1.16 16.98 -25.65
CA GLN A 202 0.43 16.15 -26.60
C GLN A 202 0.03 14.80 -25.97
N MET A 203 0.99 14.07 -25.40
CA MET A 203 0.70 12.77 -24.80
C MET A 203 -0.23 12.87 -23.58
N VAL A 204 -0.18 13.98 -22.82
CA VAL A 204 -1.13 14.25 -21.72
C VAL A 204 -2.55 14.43 -22.25
N THR A 205 -2.71 15.18 -23.34
CA THR A 205 -4.00 15.39 -24.02
C THR A 205 -4.56 14.08 -24.59
N GLU A 206 -3.68 13.20 -25.07
CA GLU A 206 -4.03 11.83 -25.48
C GLU A 206 -4.35 10.89 -24.29
N GLY A 207 -4.27 11.39 -23.05
CA GLY A 207 -4.59 10.63 -21.84
C GLY A 207 -3.48 9.71 -21.34
N CYS A 208 -2.26 9.81 -21.87
CA CYS A 208 -1.15 8.96 -21.45
C CYS A 208 -0.75 9.23 -19.98
N PRO A 209 -0.45 8.16 -19.19
CA PRO A 209 0.01 8.33 -17.82
C PRO A 209 1.48 8.80 -17.77
N PRO A 210 1.91 9.53 -16.72
CA PRO A 210 3.27 10.07 -16.63
C PRO A 210 4.39 9.03 -16.76
N ALA A 211 4.16 7.82 -16.28
CA ALA A 211 5.13 6.73 -16.39
C ALA A 211 5.32 6.23 -17.84
N MET A 212 4.26 6.24 -18.65
CA MET A 212 4.34 5.86 -20.07
C MET A 212 5.05 6.95 -20.88
N ILE A 213 4.68 8.22 -20.63
CA ILE A 213 5.35 9.37 -21.26
C ILE A 213 6.84 9.36 -20.92
N ALA A 214 7.18 9.11 -19.65
CA ALA A 214 8.56 9.02 -19.17
C ALA A 214 9.36 7.95 -19.94
N ARG A 215 8.80 6.76 -20.13
CA ARG A 215 9.45 5.70 -20.92
C ARG A 215 9.56 6.07 -22.41
N SER A 216 8.49 6.61 -22.99
CA SER A 216 8.42 6.89 -24.44
C SER A 216 9.37 8.01 -24.85
N LEU A 217 9.64 8.94 -23.94
CA LEU A 217 10.52 10.09 -24.16
C LEU A 217 11.91 9.93 -23.54
N ASP A 218 12.20 8.78 -22.92
CA ASP A 218 13.40 8.53 -22.10
C ASP A 218 13.67 9.62 -21.04
N LEU A 219 12.60 10.02 -20.34
CA LEU A 219 12.61 11.01 -19.28
C LEU A 219 12.37 10.35 -17.92
N SER A 220 12.76 11.04 -16.85
CA SER A 220 12.35 10.58 -15.52
C SER A 220 10.86 10.86 -15.29
N PRO A 221 10.12 10.02 -14.53
CA PRO A 221 8.73 10.31 -14.19
C PRO A 221 8.54 11.66 -13.47
N ALA A 222 9.51 12.08 -12.66
CA ALA A 222 9.50 13.37 -11.99
C ALA A 222 9.59 14.54 -12.99
N THR A 223 10.40 14.37 -14.04
CA THR A 223 10.51 15.32 -15.15
C THR A 223 9.18 15.50 -15.86
N VAL A 224 8.53 14.40 -16.23
CA VAL A 224 7.23 14.44 -16.88
C VAL A 224 6.18 15.07 -15.99
N LEU A 225 6.14 14.71 -14.71
CA LEU A 225 5.19 15.31 -13.76
C LEU A 225 5.40 16.82 -13.64
N LYS A 226 6.65 17.28 -13.49
CA LYS A 226 6.99 18.71 -13.42
C LYS A 226 6.45 19.48 -14.63
N HIS A 227 6.68 18.97 -15.84
CA HIS A 227 6.31 19.67 -17.08
C HIS A 227 4.85 19.45 -17.51
N SER A 228 4.20 18.36 -17.08
CA SER A 228 2.79 18.10 -17.38
C SER A 228 1.82 18.70 -16.35
N LEU A 229 2.29 19.09 -15.15
CA LEU A 229 1.43 19.58 -14.08
C LEU A 229 0.59 20.80 -14.48
N PRO A 230 1.13 21.87 -15.12
CA PRO A 230 0.33 23.04 -15.49
C PRO A 230 -0.83 22.70 -16.43
N LEU A 231 -0.57 21.90 -17.47
CA LEU A 231 -1.62 21.44 -18.40
C LEU A 231 -2.65 20.56 -17.70
N ARG A 232 -2.21 19.62 -16.84
CA ARG A 232 -3.13 18.75 -16.09
C ARG A 232 -4.04 19.55 -15.16
N THR A 233 -3.52 20.60 -14.50
CA THR A 233 -4.33 21.51 -13.68
C THR A 233 -5.37 22.24 -14.54
N LYS A 234 -4.96 22.77 -15.70
CA LYS A 234 -5.89 23.43 -16.64
C LYS A 234 -6.99 22.48 -17.12
N LEU A 235 -6.63 21.24 -17.51
CA LEU A 235 -7.59 20.23 -17.93
C LEU A 235 -8.53 19.81 -16.78
N PHE A 236 -8.04 19.79 -15.54
CA PHE A 236 -8.85 19.53 -14.35
C PHE A 236 -9.88 20.62 -14.12
N GLU A 237 -9.48 21.89 -14.18
CA GLU A 237 -10.37 23.06 -14.07
C GLU A 237 -11.43 23.08 -15.18
N GLN A 238 -11.09 22.58 -16.38
CA GLN A 238 -12.02 22.43 -17.50
C GLN A 238 -12.97 21.23 -17.37
N GLY A 239 -12.88 20.46 -16.28
CA GLY A 239 -13.73 19.28 -16.07
C GLY A 239 -13.37 18.09 -16.97
N VAL A 240 -12.19 18.10 -17.61
CA VAL A 240 -11.78 17.02 -18.51
C VAL A 240 -11.58 15.74 -17.71
N SER A 241 -12.22 14.66 -18.17
CA SER A 241 -12.16 13.36 -17.51
C SER A 241 -10.96 12.55 -18.01
N CYS A 242 -10.24 11.92 -17.09
CA CYS A 242 -9.26 10.88 -17.37
C CYS A 242 -9.93 9.65 -18.01
N ALA A 243 -9.15 8.82 -18.68
CA ALA A 243 -9.57 7.54 -19.25
C ALA A 243 -10.17 6.55 -18.23
N CYS A 244 -10.11 6.82 -16.92
CA CYS A 244 -10.83 6.05 -15.89
C CYS A 244 -12.24 6.59 -15.56
N GLY A 245 -12.70 7.64 -16.26
CA GLY A 245 -13.98 8.30 -16.02
C GLY A 245 -13.99 9.33 -14.87
N ARG A 246 -12.88 9.54 -14.17
CA ARG A 246 -12.74 10.57 -13.13
C ARG A 246 -12.05 11.81 -13.68
N LEU A 247 -12.24 12.98 -13.06
CA LEU A 247 -11.54 14.21 -13.44
C LEU A 247 -10.01 14.01 -13.49
N ILE A 248 -9.37 14.54 -14.53
CA ILE A 248 -7.93 14.43 -14.72
C ILE A 248 -7.18 15.03 -13.51
N GLY A 249 -6.18 14.31 -12.97
CA GLY A 249 -5.51 14.74 -11.73
C GLY A 249 -6.04 14.10 -10.45
N HIS A 250 -7.06 13.25 -10.52
CA HIS A 250 -7.51 12.48 -9.35
C HIS A 250 -6.35 11.66 -8.73
N ASN A 251 -5.92 12.06 -7.52
CA ASN A 251 -4.85 11.46 -6.70
C ASN A 251 -3.48 11.25 -7.36
N TYR A 252 -3.14 11.94 -8.47
CA TYR A 252 -1.89 11.77 -9.24
C TYR A 252 -1.60 10.31 -9.69
N TRP A 253 -2.54 9.40 -9.47
CA TRP A 253 -2.48 7.97 -9.73
C TRP A 253 -3.82 7.56 -10.29
N CYS A 254 -3.88 7.48 -11.62
CA CYS A 254 -5.03 6.91 -12.29
C CYS A 254 -5.20 5.45 -11.87
N SER A 255 -6.41 5.05 -11.48
CA SER A 255 -6.74 3.68 -11.09
C SER A 255 -6.75 2.73 -12.29
N ALA A 256 -6.88 3.27 -13.50
CA ALA A 256 -6.37 2.64 -14.71
C ALA A 256 -4.85 2.81 -14.69
N LYS A 257 -4.15 1.92 -13.97
CA LYS A 257 -2.72 1.76 -14.21
C LYS A 257 -2.57 1.35 -15.67
N TRP A 258 -1.45 1.71 -16.26
CA TRP A 258 -1.01 1.11 -17.50
C TRP A 258 0.24 0.33 -17.12
N ASP A 259 0.36 -0.91 -17.58
CA ASP A 259 1.50 -1.72 -17.22
C ASP A 259 2.76 -1.32 -17.99
N LEU A 260 3.83 -2.09 -17.79
CA LEU A 260 5.10 -1.85 -18.45
C LEU A 260 4.99 -1.90 -19.98
N TYR A 261 3.96 -2.56 -20.53
CA TYR A 261 3.71 -2.73 -21.96
C TYR A 261 2.65 -1.78 -22.52
N GLY A 262 2.17 -0.81 -21.73
CA GLY A 262 1.10 0.08 -22.18
C GLY A 262 -0.25 -0.64 -22.28
N MET A 263 -0.45 -1.72 -21.53
CA MET A 263 -1.77 -2.34 -21.39
C MET A 263 -2.46 -1.77 -20.14
N PRO A 264 -3.75 -1.39 -20.21
CA PRO A 264 -4.50 -1.00 -19.03
C PRO A 264 -4.47 -2.11 -17.95
N ARG A 265 -3.89 -1.83 -16.78
CA ARG A 265 -3.98 -2.60 -15.54
C ARG A 265 -4.77 -1.85 -14.48
N GLY A 266 -5.71 -2.49 -13.81
CA GLY A 266 -6.53 -1.84 -12.79
C GLY A 266 -7.86 -1.35 -13.35
N PHE A 267 -8.60 -0.59 -12.53
CA PHE A 267 -9.99 -0.24 -12.81
C PHE A 267 -10.12 0.53 -14.12
N GLN A 268 -10.62 -0.15 -15.14
CA GLN A 268 -11.15 0.50 -16.32
C GLN A 268 -12.53 1.10 -15.97
N PRO A 269 -12.89 2.24 -16.56
CA PRO A 269 -14.27 2.68 -16.46
C PRO A 269 -15.13 1.61 -17.14
N LEU A 270 -16.25 1.27 -16.51
CA LEU A 270 -17.21 0.40 -17.15
C LEU A 270 -17.78 1.08 -18.40
N PRO A 271 -18.10 0.31 -19.45
CA PRO A 271 -18.95 0.80 -20.53
C PRO A 271 -20.16 1.53 -19.95
N LYS A 272 -20.58 2.63 -20.60
CA LYS A 272 -21.66 3.49 -20.09
C LYS A 272 -22.95 2.70 -19.83
N ALA A 273 -23.25 1.72 -20.68
CA ALA A 273 -24.37 0.80 -20.54
C ALA A 273 -24.27 -0.05 -19.27
N ASP A 274 -23.14 -0.72 -19.06
CA ASP A 274 -22.90 -1.56 -17.86
C ASP A 274 -22.94 -0.72 -16.58
N ARG A 275 -22.34 0.48 -16.60
CA ARG A 275 -22.41 1.40 -15.46
C ARG A 275 -23.86 1.79 -15.16
N ALA A 276 -24.65 2.12 -16.19
CA ALA A 276 -26.06 2.47 -16.03
C ALA A 276 -26.88 1.30 -15.48
N ALA A 277 -26.65 0.07 -15.98
CA ALA A 277 -27.30 -1.14 -15.48
C ALA A 277 -26.97 -1.41 -14.01
N VAL A 278 -25.68 -1.28 -13.63
CA VAL A 278 -25.25 -1.41 -12.23
C VAL A 278 -25.88 -0.34 -11.34
N VAL A 279 -25.91 0.92 -11.77
CA VAL A 279 -26.54 2.02 -11.00
C VAL A 279 -28.04 1.77 -10.84
N ALA A 280 -28.75 1.40 -11.90
CA ALA A 280 -30.18 1.09 -11.85
C ALA A 280 -30.46 -0.07 -10.89
N GLY A 281 -29.68 -1.14 -10.97
CA GLY A 281 -29.79 -2.30 -10.09
C GLY A 281 -29.48 -1.97 -8.63
N LEU A 282 -28.45 -1.16 -8.36
CA LEU A 282 -28.15 -0.66 -7.01
C LEU A 282 -29.29 0.19 -6.45
N LEU A 283 -29.89 1.07 -7.26
CA LEU A 283 -31.04 1.90 -6.87
C LEU A 283 -32.32 1.09 -6.66
N ALA A 284 -32.48 -0.03 -7.38
CA ALA A 284 -33.54 -1.01 -7.14
C ALA A 284 -33.30 -1.86 -5.88
N GLY A 285 -32.15 -1.68 -5.21
CA GLY A 285 -31.79 -2.39 -4.00
C GLY A 285 -31.32 -3.82 -4.27
N ALA A 286 -30.73 -4.13 -5.43
CA ALA A 286 -30.12 -5.43 -5.68
C ALA A 286 -28.84 -5.65 -4.84
N VAL A 287 -28.54 -6.91 -4.53
CA VAL A 287 -27.29 -7.28 -3.83
C VAL A 287 -26.14 -7.19 -4.83
N VAL A 288 -24.95 -6.78 -4.37
CA VAL A 288 -23.76 -6.68 -5.23
C VAL A 288 -23.42 -8.01 -5.92
N ALA A 289 -23.57 -9.13 -5.20
CA ALA A 289 -23.29 -10.47 -5.74
C ALA A 289 -24.27 -10.87 -6.87
N ASP A 290 -25.52 -10.44 -6.78
CA ASP A 290 -26.53 -10.71 -7.82
C ASP A 290 -26.27 -9.82 -9.04
N LEU A 291 -26.01 -8.52 -8.81
CA LEU A 291 -25.63 -7.60 -9.88
C LEU A 291 -24.38 -8.05 -10.63
N ALA A 292 -23.39 -8.62 -9.93
CA ALA A 292 -22.18 -9.12 -10.57
C ALA A 292 -22.46 -10.28 -11.52
N LYS A 293 -23.42 -11.15 -11.17
CA LYS A 293 -23.89 -12.23 -12.05
C LYS A 293 -24.69 -11.66 -13.23
N ASP A 294 -25.63 -10.75 -12.95
CA ASP A 294 -26.57 -10.24 -13.95
C ASP A 294 -25.89 -9.36 -15.02
N THR A 295 -24.91 -8.55 -14.61
CA THR A 295 -24.24 -7.59 -15.49
C THR A 295 -22.88 -8.09 -16.01
N SER A 296 -22.41 -9.26 -15.55
CA SER A 296 -21.03 -9.73 -15.77
C SER A 296 -19.95 -8.76 -15.28
N VAL A 297 -20.32 -7.76 -14.48
CA VAL A 297 -19.41 -6.78 -13.90
C VAL A 297 -18.82 -7.34 -12.61
N HIS A 298 -17.50 -7.40 -12.53
CA HIS A 298 -16.84 -7.81 -11.30
C HIS A 298 -17.25 -6.93 -10.10
N ASP A 299 -17.56 -7.55 -8.95
CA ASP A 299 -17.98 -6.91 -7.69
C ASP A 299 -17.21 -5.63 -7.35
N ARG A 300 -15.90 -5.62 -7.60
CA ARG A 300 -15.03 -4.49 -7.27
C ARG A 300 -15.49 -3.21 -7.98
N HIS A 301 -15.97 -3.30 -9.22
CA HIS A 301 -16.52 -2.18 -9.98
C HIS A 301 -17.85 -1.69 -9.41
N ILE A 302 -18.74 -2.61 -9.05
CA ILE A 302 -20.02 -2.29 -8.41
C ILE A 302 -19.78 -1.55 -7.08
N TRP A 303 -18.79 -2.01 -6.30
CA TRP A 303 -18.36 -1.36 -5.07
C TRP A 303 -17.76 0.03 -5.28
N ALA A 304 -17.03 0.26 -6.38
CA ALA A 304 -16.55 1.59 -6.71
C ALA A 304 -17.69 2.53 -7.08
N ILE A 305 -18.62 2.08 -7.92
CA ILE A 305 -19.83 2.86 -8.29
C ILE A 305 -20.62 3.21 -7.03
N ARG A 306 -20.84 2.26 -6.13
CA ARG A 306 -21.57 2.49 -4.86
C ARG A 306 -20.93 3.59 -4.01
N ARG A 307 -19.59 3.64 -3.93
CA ARG A 307 -18.87 4.68 -3.17
C ARG A 307 -18.96 6.06 -3.81
N GLU A 308 -19.26 6.13 -5.11
CA GLU A 308 -19.40 7.35 -5.89
C GLU A 308 -20.86 7.83 -6.01
N MET A 309 -21.83 7.08 -5.44
CA MET A 309 -23.24 7.47 -5.45
C MET A 309 -23.45 8.76 -4.65
N SER A 310 -24.30 9.64 -5.17
CA SER A 310 -24.73 10.86 -4.47
C SER A 310 -25.43 10.52 -3.14
N PRO A 311 -25.46 11.44 -2.15
CA PRO A 311 -26.23 11.23 -0.92
C PRO A 311 -27.70 10.85 -1.17
N ASP A 312 -28.31 11.44 -2.21
CA ASP A 312 -29.70 11.17 -2.58
C ASP A 312 -29.87 9.76 -3.12
N ASP A 313 -28.97 9.31 -3.99
CA ASP A 313 -28.97 7.95 -4.52
C ASP A 313 -28.68 6.91 -3.43
N GLN A 314 -27.81 7.24 -2.48
CA GLN A 314 -27.58 6.40 -1.29
C GLN A 314 -28.87 6.26 -0.47
N ARG A 315 -29.60 7.37 -0.21
CA ARG A 315 -30.90 7.33 0.49
C ARG A 315 -31.93 6.48 -0.28
N ARG A 316 -32.06 6.67 -1.59
CA ARG A 316 -32.96 5.90 -2.46
C ARG A 316 -32.66 4.40 -2.40
N ARG A 317 -31.39 4.04 -2.52
CA ARG A 317 -30.92 2.66 -2.37
C ARG A 317 -31.26 2.09 -1.00
N SER A 318 -31.04 2.84 0.08
CA SER A 318 -31.38 2.39 1.44
C SER A 318 -32.87 2.10 1.62
N VAL A 319 -33.74 2.93 1.05
CA VAL A 319 -35.20 2.68 1.01
C VAL A 319 -35.52 1.41 0.22
N ALA A 320 -34.90 1.22 -0.95
CA ALA A 320 -35.11 0.03 -1.77
C ALA A 320 -34.65 -1.26 -1.06
N ILE A 321 -33.50 -1.24 -0.38
CA ILE A 321 -33.02 -2.37 0.42
C ILE A 321 -34.00 -2.70 1.54
N ARG A 322 -34.48 -1.70 2.31
CA ARG A 322 -35.48 -1.93 3.36
C ARG A 322 -36.76 -2.54 2.79
N LYS A 323 -37.22 -2.05 1.64
CA LYS A 323 -38.40 -2.60 0.94
C LYS A 323 -38.18 -4.06 0.54
N ARG A 324 -37.02 -4.40 -0.05
CA ARG A 324 -36.62 -5.77 -0.39
C ARG A 324 -36.61 -6.67 0.84
N MET A 325 -35.99 -6.23 1.93
CA MET A 325 -35.89 -7.03 3.16
C MET A 325 -37.27 -7.33 3.75
N ARG A 326 -38.16 -6.33 3.81
CA ARG A 326 -39.57 -6.53 4.19
C ARG A 326 -40.29 -7.53 3.28
N ALA A 327 -40.11 -7.40 1.96
CA ALA A 327 -40.75 -8.30 0.98
C ALA A 327 -40.28 -9.75 1.11
N THR A 328 -39.01 -9.98 1.44
CA THR A 328 -38.48 -11.35 1.67
C THR A 328 -38.94 -11.99 2.98
N GLY A 329 -39.74 -11.31 3.80
CA GLY A 329 -40.17 -11.79 5.12
C GLY A 329 -39.02 -11.92 6.13
N LYS A 330 -37.79 -11.52 5.75
CA LYS A 330 -36.65 -11.44 6.66
C LYS A 330 -36.84 -10.23 7.57
N VAL A 331 -37.63 -10.41 8.63
CA VAL A 331 -37.60 -9.52 9.76
C VAL A 331 -36.20 -9.61 10.34
N LEU A 332 -35.43 -8.54 10.18
CA LEU A 332 -34.16 -8.41 10.84
C LEU A 332 -34.44 -8.23 12.33
N ASP A 333 -34.39 -9.32 13.07
CA ASP A 333 -34.30 -9.23 14.52
C ASP A 333 -33.00 -8.46 14.85
N GLY A 334 -33.16 -7.30 15.49
CA GLY A 334 -32.04 -6.47 15.91
C GLY A 334 -31.05 -7.24 16.77
N SER A 335 -31.54 -8.20 17.57
CA SER A 335 -30.70 -9.08 18.39
C SER A 335 -29.83 -10.01 17.53
N ALA A 336 -30.37 -10.52 16.42
CA ALA A 336 -29.64 -11.37 15.49
C ALA A 336 -28.56 -10.59 14.73
N ILE A 337 -28.84 -9.34 14.33
CA ILE A 337 -27.84 -8.47 13.71
C ILE A 337 -26.69 -8.20 14.69
N LEU A 338 -27.02 -7.82 15.93
CA LEU A 338 -26.01 -7.49 16.93
C LEU A 338 -25.09 -8.70 17.20
N LYS A 339 -25.66 -9.90 17.35
CA LYS A 339 -24.89 -11.15 17.47
C LYS A 339 -23.95 -11.40 16.28
N LEU A 340 -24.39 -11.09 15.06
CA LEU A 340 -23.55 -11.23 13.86
C LEU A 340 -22.40 -10.19 13.83
N ILE A 341 -22.67 -8.97 14.28
CA ILE A 341 -21.65 -7.91 14.42
C ILE A 341 -20.62 -8.32 15.48
N GLU A 342 -21.06 -8.68 16.68
CA GLU A 342 -20.21 -9.10 17.79
C GLU A 342 -19.35 -10.31 17.41
N ALA A 343 -19.92 -11.30 16.71
CA ALA A 343 -19.19 -12.47 16.23
C ALA A 343 -18.14 -12.14 15.17
N ALA A 344 -18.34 -11.05 14.41
CA ALA A 344 -17.34 -10.58 13.46
C ALA A 344 -16.19 -9.87 14.18
N LEU A 345 -16.48 -9.06 15.19
CA LEU A 345 -15.52 -8.16 15.83
C LEU A 345 -14.31 -8.90 16.47
N PRO A 346 -13.08 -8.34 16.38
CA PRO A 346 -11.90 -8.98 16.94
C PRO A 346 -12.00 -9.10 18.47
N LYS A 347 -11.85 -10.33 19.00
CA LYS A 347 -11.89 -10.64 20.45
C LYS A 347 -10.85 -9.91 21.31
N GLY A 348 -9.76 -9.41 20.71
CA GLY A 348 -8.72 -8.65 21.41
C GLY A 348 -8.94 -7.13 21.48
N LEU A 349 -10.02 -6.61 20.90
CA LEU A 349 -10.38 -5.18 21.02
C LEU A 349 -10.87 -4.88 22.44
N GLU A 350 -10.51 -3.71 22.98
CA GLU A 350 -11.03 -3.22 24.26
C GLU A 350 -12.56 -3.19 24.25
N ARG A 351 -13.20 -3.50 25.38
CA ARG A 351 -14.67 -3.66 25.45
C ARG A 351 -15.41 -2.40 25.03
N ALA A 352 -15.05 -1.24 25.58
CA ALA A 352 -15.70 0.04 25.24
C ALA A 352 -15.61 0.32 23.73
N LEU A 353 -14.42 0.20 23.16
CA LEU A 353 -14.21 0.39 21.73
C LEU A 353 -14.95 -0.67 20.87
N ARG A 354 -15.09 -1.91 21.36
CA ARG A 354 -15.89 -2.92 20.66
C ARG A 354 -17.36 -2.53 20.62
N ASP A 355 -17.90 -2.03 21.73
CA ASP A 355 -19.29 -1.63 21.83
C ASP A 355 -19.57 -0.40 20.92
N ASP A 356 -18.65 0.58 20.89
CA ASP A 356 -18.73 1.73 19.97
C ASP A 356 -18.72 1.30 18.49
N VAL A 357 -17.77 0.44 18.12
CA VAL A 357 -17.67 -0.07 16.75
C VAL A 357 -18.90 -0.93 16.38
N ALA A 358 -19.45 -1.67 17.34
CA ALA A 358 -20.66 -2.45 17.14
C ALA A 358 -21.87 -1.55 16.88
N GLY A 359 -22.04 -0.49 17.68
CA GLY A 359 -23.09 0.52 17.50
C GLY A 359 -23.00 1.21 16.13
N GLU A 360 -21.81 1.64 15.72
CA GLU A 360 -21.57 2.24 14.40
C GLU A 360 -21.89 1.30 13.24
N LEU A 361 -21.51 0.02 13.35
CA LEU A 361 -21.86 -1.00 12.36
C LEU A 361 -23.36 -1.25 12.32
N GLN A 362 -24.03 -1.31 13.48
CA GLN A 362 -25.47 -1.50 13.56
C GLN A 362 -26.23 -0.35 12.91
N LEU A 363 -25.85 0.90 13.21
CA LEU A 363 -26.41 2.09 12.58
C LEU A 363 -26.22 2.06 11.07
N ALA A 364 -25.01 1.75 10.59
CA ALA A 364 -24.74 1.65 9.15
C ALA A 364 -25.58 0.56 8.46
N ILE A 365 -25.90 -0.54 9.14
CA ILE A 365 -26.81 -1.57 8.61
C ILE A 365 -28.25 -1.08 8.60
N MET A 366 -28.73 -0.48 9.69
CA MET A 366 -30.10 0.05 9.79
C MET A 366 -30.36 1.16 8.76
N GLU A 367 -29.34 1.98 8.47
CA GLU A 367 -29.35 3.00 7.43
C GLU A 367 -29.22 2.44 6.02
N GLY A 368 -28.99 1.13 5.84
CA GLY A 368 -28.78 0.51 4.53
C GLY A 368 -27.44 0.86 3.88
N ARG A 369 -26.53 1.53 4.61
CA ARG A 369 -25.15 1.80 4.18
C ARG A 369 -24.33 0.53 4.06
N ILE A 370 -24.68 -0.54 4.79
CA ILE A 370 -24.03 -1.85 4.79
C ILE A 370 -25.11 -2.95 4.80
N GLU A 371 -24.90 -4.05 4.06
CA GLU A 371 -25.75 -5.25 4.13
C GLU A 371 -25.18 -6.23 5.18
N VAL A 372 -26.02 -7.08 5.77
CA VAL A 372 -25.62 -8.00 6.84
C VAL A 372 -24.50 -8.95 6.39
N GLU A 373 -24.53 -9.40 5.15
CA GLU A 373 -23.52 -10.26 4.54
C GLU A 373 -22.15 -9.56 4.41
N GLN A 374 -22.14 -8.23 4.45
CA GLN A 374 -20.95 -7.40 4.25
C GLN A 374 -20.18 -7.12 5.55
N ILE A 375 -20.76 -7.40 6.72
CA ILE A 375 -20.20 -7.08 8.05
C ILE A 375 -18.71 -7.45 8.12
N ARG A 376 -18.34 -8.70 7.78
CA ARG A 376 -16.95 -9.18 7.88
C ARG A 376 -15.98 -8.43 6.96
N SER A 377 -16.43 -8.03 5.77
CA SER A 377 -15.58 -7.38 4.77
C SER A 377 -15.27 -5.93 5.12
N VAL A 378 -16.23 -5.22 5.73
CA VAL A 378 -16.12 -3.80 6.06
C VAL A 378 -15.64 -3.55 7.50
N MET A 379 -15.77 -4.55 8.38
CA MET A 379 -15.40 -4.46 9.79
C MET A 379 -14.02 -3.87 10.02
N ARG A 380 -12.99 -4.28 9.26
CA ARG A 380 -11.63 -3.75 9.45
C ARG A 380 -11.59 -2.24 9.31
N SER A 381 -12.35 -1.67 8.37
CA SER A 381 -12.43 -0.22 8.17
C SER A 381 -13.08 0.49 9.37
N PHE A 382 -14.13 -0.10 9.95
CA PHE A 382 -14.80 0.44 11.13
C PHE A 382 -13.92 0.35 12.38
N VAL A 383 -13.23 -0.78 12.58
CA VAL A 383 -12.26 -0.92 13.68
C VAL A 383 -11.11 0.07 13.54
N SER A 384 -10.57 0.25 12.32
CA SER A 384 -9.51 1.23 12.09
C SER A 384 -9.98 2.67 12.32
N LYS A 385 -11.21 3.01 11.91
CA LYS A 385 -11.81 4.32 12.18
C LYS A 385 -12.03 4.52 13.69
N GLY A 386 -12.69 3.57 14.36
CA GLY A 386 -12.93 3.63 15.79
C GLY A 386 -11.65 3.71 16.61
N LEU A 387 -10.58 2.99 16.23
CA LEU A 387 -9.26 3.14 16.86
C LEU A 387 -8.68 4.54 16.67
N ALA A 388 -8.81 5.13 15.47
CA ALA A 388 -8.33 6.48 15.21
C ALA A 388 -9.13 7.52 16.01
N ASP A 389 -10.45 7.39 16.06
CA ASP A 389 -11.34 8.27 16.82
C ASP A 389 -11.05 8.14 18.32
N TRP A 390 -10.95 6.91 18.84
CA TRP A 390 -10.60 6.62 20.23
C TRP A 390 -9.20 7.13 20.59
N GLN A 391 -8.19 6.93 19.73
CA GLN A 391 -6.86 7.51 19.93
C GLN A 391 -6.87 9.04 19.84
N SER A 392 -7.73 9.63 19.04
CA SER A 392 -7.85 11.09 18.99
C SER A 392 -8.44 11.64 20.27
N GLN A 393 -9.43 10.95 20.86
CA GLN A 393 -10.16 11.38 22.04
C GLN A 393 -9.42 11.03 23.35
N TYR A 394 -8.89 9.81 23.45
CA TYR A 394 -8.30 9.22 24.65
C TYR A 394 -6.82 8.83 24.49
N GLY A 395 -6.23 9.06 23.32
CA GLY A 395 -4.79 8.86 23.14
C GLY A 395 -3.97 9.92 23.89
N PRO A 396 -2.64 9.72 23.95
CA PRO A 396 -1.75 10.67 24.60
C PRO A 396 -1.88 12.04 23.91
N ARG A 397 -2.44 13.00 24.64
CA ARG A 397 -2.52 14.42 24.27
C ARG A 397 -1.46 15.20 25.02
N SER A 398 -0.98 16.29 24.42
CA SER A 398 -0.07 17.19 25.13
C SER A 398 -0.83 17.88 26.25
N LEU A 399 -0.21 18.05 27.43
CA LEU A 399 -0.80 18.88 28.48
C LEU A 399 -0.93 20.34 28.02
N ASP A 400 -0.06 20.79 27.13
CA ASP A 400 -0.12 22.14 26.53
C ASP A 400 -1.22 22.28 25.46
N GLN A 401 -1.96 21.22 25.14
CA GLN A 401 -3.06 21.31 24.17
C GLN A 401 -4.17 22.16 24.77
N LYS A 402 -4.59 23.21 24.05
CA LYS A 402 -5.70 24.07 24.45
C LYS A 402 -7.00 23.28 24.61
N LEU A 403 -7.81 23.63 25.61
CA LEU A 403 -9.09 22.96 25.89
C LEU A 403 -10.13 23.22 24.78
N TYR A 404 -10.16 24.45 24.29
CA TYR A 404 -10.96 24.92 23.16
C TYR A 404 -10.09 25.75 22.22
N ASP A 405 -10.46 25.86 20.95
CA ASP A 405 -9.65 26.54 19.93
C ASP A 405 -9.35 28.01 20.28
N ASP A 406 -10.28 28.66 20.98
CA ASP A 406 -10.22 30.05 21.44
C ASP A 406 -9.75 30.23 22.89
N SER A 407 -9.55 29.14 23.63
CA SER A 407 -9.20 29.22 25.05
C SER A 407 -7.71 29.49 25.27
N SER A 408 -7.40 30.21 26.36
CA SER A 408 -6.06 30.24 26.95
C SER A 408 -5.80 29.03 27.84
N ARG A 409 -6.85 28.30 28.26
CA ARG A 409 -6.74 27.14 29.15
C ARG A 409 -6.21 25.93 28.39
N THR A 410 -5.33 25.18 29.04
CA THR A 410 -4.71 23.95 28.53
C THR A 410 -5.28 22.71 29.21
N LEU A 411 -5.08 21.52 28.64
CA LEU A 411 -5.41 20.25 29.30
C LEU A 411 -4.62 20.06 30.61
N GLY A 412 -3.45 20.69 30.74
CA GLY A 412 -2.69 20.76 31.99
C GLY A 412 -3.47 21.43 33.12
N ASP A 413 -4.28 22.45 32.82
CA ASP A 413 -5.08 23.19 33.81
C ASP A 413 -6.26 22.36 34.37
N MET A 414 -6.56 21.19 33.79
CA MET A 414 -7.53 20.24 34.33
C MET A 414 -6.93 19.27 35.34
N ILE A 415 -5.60 19.18 35.42
CA ILE A 415 -4.95 18.39 36.45
C ILE A 415 -4.95 19.26 37.71
N GLU A 416 -5.82 18.92 38.66
CA GLU A 416 -5.82 19.56 39.97
C GLU A 416 -4.46 19.37 40.62
N ASP A 417 -3.67 20.44 40.67
CA ASP A 417 -2.45 20.46 41.44
C ASP A 417 -2.83 20.73 42.90
N THR A 418 -2.95 19.64 43.66
CA THR A 418 -3.23 19.67 45.10
C THR A 418 -2.16 20.42 45.92
N THR A 419 -1.01 20.76 45.32
CA THR A 419 0.06 21.54 45.96
C THR A 419 0.01 23.03 45.60
N THR A 420 -0.70 23.44 44.55
CA THR A 420 -0.94 24.85 44.28
C THR A 420 -2.01 25.40 45.23
N ALA A 421 -1.56 26.04 46.32
CA ALA A 421 -2.38 26.76 47.28
C ALA A 421 -3.16 27.97 46.70
N TYR A 422 -3.15 28.16 45.37
CA TYR A 422 -3.78 29.29 44.67
C TYR A 422 -5.31 29.31 44.81
N HIS A 423 -5.94 28.18 45.14
CA HIS A 423 -7.39 28.13 45.37
C HIS A 423 -7.85 28.75 46.71
N LEU A 424 -6.92 29.12 47.61
CA LEU A 424 -7.25 29.79 48.87
C LEU A 424 -7.24 31.33 48.77
N GLU A 425 -6.68 31.93 47.70
CA GLU A 425 -6.58 33.39 47.60
C GLU A 425 -7.74 34.04 46.83
N GLU A 426 -8.60 33.30 46.12
CA GLU A 426 -9.72 33.85 45.34
C GLU A 426 -11.08 33.87 46.08
N LEU A 427 -11.11 33.58 47.37
CA LEU A 427 -12.27 33.80 48.25
C LEU A 427 -12.15 35.11 49.06
N SER A 428 -11.64 36.21 48.48
CA SER A 428 -11.93 37.55 49.03
C SER A 428 -13.34 37.98 48.57
N ILE A 429 -14.35 37.41 49.23
CA ILE A 429 -15.74 37.86 49.14
C ILE A 429 -15.81 39.23 49.81
N GLY A 430 -15.90 40.29 49.01
CA GLY A 430 -16.52 41.56 49.36
C GLY A 430 -16.04 42.27 50.62
N GLU A 431 -14.88 42.93 50.56
CA GLU A 431 -14.74 44.21 51.24
C GLU A 431 -15.38 45.28 50.35
N THR A 432 -16.66 45.53 50.60
CA THR A 432 -17.35 46.73 50.16
C THR A 432 -16.80 47.92 50.93
N ASP A 433 -16.00 48.75 50.26
CA ASP A 433 -15.63 50.08 50.75
C ASP A 433 -16.87 51.00 50.79
N ALA A 434 -16.95 51.76 51.88
CA ALA A 434 -17.93 52.81 52.16
C ALA A 434 -17.55 54.16 51.53
#